data_AF-A0A8H6UMI5-F1
#
_entry.id   AF-A0A8H6UMI5-F1
#
_cell.length_a   1.000
_cell.length_b   1.000
_cell.length_c   1.000
_cell.angle_alpha   90.00
_cell.angle_beta   90.00
_cell.angle_gamma   90.00
#
_symmetry.space_group_name_H-M   'P 1'
#
loop_
_entity.id
_entity.type
_entity.pdbx_description
1 polymer ?
#
loop_
_entity_poly.entity_id
_entity_poly.type
_entity_poly.pdbx_seq_one_letter_code
_entity_poly.pdbx_strand_id
1 'polypeptide(L)'
;MMIAIQTLKRQSLTAITSQASSCYPRFFSISPTSQDAHTSTSRQPPSKPHSIDPRWLTMIKRRIGKCMMFGLKSPQVEEAGNLLQRIARDWRELIAGSEGYLTDEWRRGLYRQTVAWGEMDSMLPDVAELCDNAIQDTSITSRTSDTPKPQGKEWMNLVSPKGVGVIVRSLKIDYKFPMTYPDKVTVYHKLVHNPSAQQSQYAFDLQAMILSEARQRPAARVHEDIVVYDYKQNKKTTLPPFVEAQFQTMWELQERSTKHWQQQILDIETQVRKLEVESWDREDAVEDMGSARK
;
A
#
# COMPACT_ATOMS: atom_id res chain seq x y z
N MET A 1 -8.29 68.44 23.48
CA MET A 1 -8.10 68.60 22.03
C MET A 1 -6.69 68.11 21.69
N MET A 2 -6.63 67.04 20.88
CA MET A 2 -5.48 66.45 20.18
C MET A 2 -4.25 66.00 21.01
N ILE A 3 -4.25 64.69 21.30
CA ILE A 3 -3.08 63.87 21.67
C ILE A 3 -2.29 63.59 20.39
N ALA A 4 -1.01 63.98 20.35
CA ALA A 4 -0.06 63.62 19.30
C ALA A 4 0.95 62.60 19.84
N ILE A 5 0.96 61.44 19.19
CA ILE A 5 1.65 60.21 19.54
C ILE A 5 3.16 60.37 19.31
N GLN A 6 3.94 60.08 20.35
CA GLN A 6 5.40 60.08 20.31
C GLN A 6 5.93 58.92 19.45
N THR A 7 6.83 59.24 18.53
CA THR A 7 7.57 58.28 17.71
C THR A 7 8.79 57.80 18.49
N LEU A 8 8.90 56.48 18.70
CA LEU A 8 10.09 55.84 19.26
C LEU A 8 10.62 54.79 18.27
N LYS A 9 11.81 55.06 17.75
CA LYS A 9 12.59 54.20 16.86
C LYS A 9 13.20 53.02 17.65
N ARG A 10 12.95 51.83 17.11
CA ARG A 10 13.88 50.72 16.83
C ARG A 10 14.70 50.16 18.00
N GLN A 11 14.37 48.93 18.41
CA GLN A 11 15.34 47.98 18.97
C GLN A 11 15.10 46.59 18.39
N SER A 12 16.17 45.97 17.88
CA SER A 12 16.21 44.60 17.38
C SER A 12 16.15 43.63 18.55
N LEU A 13 15.26 42.63 18.49
CA LEU A 13 15.26 41.54 19.45
C LEU A 13 16.20 40.45 18.98
N THR A 14 17.21 40.23 19.81
CA THR A 14 18.27 39.23 19.75
C THR A 14 17.73 37.81 19.91
N ALA A 15 18.35 36.89 19.16
CA ALA A 15 18.17 35.46 19.26
C ALA A 15 18.49 34.94 20.68
N ILE A 16 17.60 34.12 21.23
CA ILE A 16 17.85 33.34 22.44
C ILE A 16 18.08 31.89 21.99
N THR A 17 19.36 31.53 21.96
CA THR A 17 19.87 30.16 21.94
C THR A 17 19.42 29.41 23.19
N SER A 18 18.65 28.34 23.04
CA SER A 18 18.51 27.33 24.09
C SER A 18 19.50 26.19 23.84
N GLN A 19 20.19 25.82 24.91
CA GLN A 19 21.39 25.02 24.91
C GLN A 19 21.09 23.54 24.66
N ALA A 20 21.90 22.94 23.81
CA ALA A 20 21.97 21.50 23.60
C ALA A 20 22.46 20.80 24.87
N SER A 21 21.65 19.89 25.41
CA SER A 21 22.10 18.94 26.43
C SER A 21 23.00 17.90 25.79
N SER A 22 24.28 17.97 26.13
CA SER A 22 25.31 16.96 25.85
C SER A 22 24.91 15.60 26.44
N CYS A 23 24.45 14.68 25.59
CA CYS A 23 24.44 13.25 25.90
C CYS A 23 25.58 12.56 25.13
N TYR A 24 26.52 12.03 25.90
CA TYR A 24 27.73 11.33 25.48
C TYR A 24 27.52 10.29 24.36
N PRO A 25 28.51 10.11 23.46
CA PRO A 25 28.46 9.06 22.45
C PRO A 25 28.54 7.70 23.15
N ARG A 26 27.46 6.91 23.09
CA ARG A 26 27.58 5.48 23.39
C ARG A 26 28.33 4.84 22.23
N PHE A 27 29.54 4.38 22.54
CA PHE A 27 30.32 3.50 21.70
C PHE A 27 29.47 2.31 21.27
N PHE A 28 29.42 2.06 19.96
CA PHE A 28 28.87 0.83 19.40
C PHE A 28 29.67 -0.35 19.97
N SER A 29 29.01 -1.19 20.77
CA SER A 29 29.58 -2.46 21.21
C SER A 29 29.58 -3.40 20.01
N ILE A 30 30.77 -3.66 19.46
CA ILE A 30 30.99 -4.70 18.45
C ILE A 30 31.09 -6.02 19.20
N SER A 31 29.99 -6.77 19.27
CA SER A 31 30.04 -8.16 19.70
C SER A 31 30.70 -9.01 18.61
N PRO A 32 31.65 -9.91 18.93
CA PRO A 32 32.26 -10.77 17.93
C PRO A 32 31.23 -11.74 17.35
N THR A 33 31.30 -11.93 16.03
CA THR A 33 30.55 -12.92 15.26
C THR A 33 30.84 -14.33 15.74
N SER A 34 29.85 -14.98 16.36
CA SER A 34 29.89 -16.43 16.58
C SER A 34 29.72 -17.13 15.23
N GLN A 35 30.77 -17.80 14.77
CA GLN A 35 30.72 -18.73 13.66
C GLN A 35 30.08 -20.03 14.15
N ASP A 36 28.82 -20.27 13.78
CA ASP A 36 28.27 -21.63 13.74
C ASP A 36 27.44 -21.77 12.45
N ALA A 37 28.14 -22.11 11.38
CA ALA A 37 27.54 -22.48 10.10
C ALA A 37 27.11 -23.95 10.16
N HIS A 38 25.87 -24.20 10.57
CA HIS A 38 25.21 -25.46 10.27
C HIS A 38 24.43 -25.35 8.96
N THR A 39 24.99 -26.04 7.97
CA THR A 39 24.46 -26.32 6.63
C THR A 39 22.98 -26.64 6.67
N SER A 40 22.15 -25.73 6.16
CA SER A 40 20.74 -26.01 5.87
C SER A 40 20.50 -25.90 4.37
N THR A 41 20.19 -27.06 3.80
CA THR A 41 19.79 -27.33 2.43
C THR A 41 18.85 -26.25 1.90
N SER A 42 19.19 -25.69 0.73
CA SER A 42 18.37 -24.76 -0.05
C SER A 42 16.94 -25.28 -0.19
N ARG A 43 16.03 -24.79 0.67
CA ARG A 43 14.59 -24.83 0.41
C ARG A 43 14.27 -23.58 -0.38
N GLN A 44 13.99 -23.77 -1.67
CA GLN A 44 13.34 -22.72 -2.45
C GLN A 44 12.06 -22.28 -1.72
N PRO A 45 11.77 -20.97 -1.66
CA PRO A 45 10.52 -20.50 -1.08
C PRO A 45 9.35 -21.09 -1.88
N PRO A 46 8.23 -21.44 -1.23
CA PRO A 46 7.08 -22.05 -1.89
C PRO A 46 6.61 -21.16 -3.05
N SER A 47 6.46 -21.78 -4.23
CA SER A 47 5.94 -21.13 -5.43
C SER A 47 4.61 -20.47 -5.12
N LYS A 48 4.54 -19.14 -5.29
CA LYS A 48 3.32 -18.36 -5.02
C LYS A 48 2.16 -18.87 -5.89
N PRO A 49 0.95 -19.07 -5.32
CA PRO A 49 -0.21 -19.47 -6.11
C PRO A 49 -0.59 -18.36 -7.08
N HIS A 50 -0.81 -18.71 -8.35
CA HIS A 50 -1.40 -17.90 -9.42
C HIS A 50 -1.07 -16.40 -9.37
N SER A 51 0.21 -16.05 -9.42
CA SER A 51 0.64 -14.65 -9.47
C SER A 51 0.39 -14.10 -10.87
N ILE A 52 -0.48 -13.10 -10.99
CA ILE A 52 -0.57 -12.24 -12.17
C ILE A 52 0.84 -11.74 -12.51
N ASP A 53 1.16 -11.67 -13.80
CA ASP A 53 2.45 -11.17 -14.28
C ASP A 53 2.66 -9.75 -13.71
N PRO A 54 3.78 -9.45 -13.02
CA PRO A 54 4.06 -8.10 -12.54
C PRO A 54 4.08 -7.03 -13.65
N ARG A 55 4.20 -7.44 -14.92
CA ARG A 55 4.15 -6.57 -16.10
C ARG A 55 2.77 -6.55 -16.76
N TRP A 56 1.76 -7.21 -16.19
CA TRP A 56 0.42 -7.36 -16.76
C TRP A 56 -0.15 -6.03 -17.26
N LEU A 57 -0.13 -4.98 -16.44
CA LEU A 57 -0.67 -3.67 -16.81
C LEU A 57 0.03 -3.07 -18.05
N THR A 58 1.36 -3.22 -18.13
CA THR A 58 2.13 -2.77 -19.30
C THR A 58 1.81 -3.60 -20.53
N MET A 59 1.72 -4.93 -20.36
CA MET A 59 1.46 -5.88 -21.44
C MET A 59 0.06 -5.71 -22.02
N ILE A 60 -0.96 -5.56 -21.18
CA ILE A 60 -2.35 -5.41 -21.63
C ILE A 60 -2.56 -4.10 -22.39
N LYS A 61 -1.96 -3.00 -21.91
CA LYS A 61 -1.97 -1.71 -22.62
C LYS A 61 -1.29 -1.81 -23.99
N ARG A 62 -0.16 -2.52 -24.05
CA ARG A 62 0.57 -2.75 -25.31
C ARG A 62 -0.24 -3.60 -26.29
N ARG A 63 -0.94 -4.63 -25.80
CA ARG A 63 -1.82 -5.48 -26.62
C ARG A 63 -2.96 -4.68 -27.23
N ILE A 64 -3.66 -3.88 -26.43
CA ILE A 64 -4.72 -2.98 -26.92
C ILE A 64 -4.14 -1.98 -27.94
N GLY A 65 -3.00 -1.37 -27.63
CA GLY A 65 -2.32 -0.44 -28.54
C GLY A 65 -1.97 -1.06 -29.88
N LYS A 66 -1.52 -2.33 -29.91
CA LYS A 66 -1.26 -3.07 -31.15
C LYS A 66 -2.53 -3.22 -31.99
N CYS A 67 -3.66 -3.59 -31.37
CA CYS A 67 -4.93 -3.69 -32.07
C CYS A 67 -5.34 -2.34 -32.69
N MET A 68 -5.19 -1.24 -31.93
CA MET A 68 -5.50 0.11 -32.43
C MET A 68 -4.58 0.55 -33.57
N MET A 69 -3.27 0.27 -33.48
CA MET A 69 -2.30 0.60 -34.53
C MET A 69 -2.52 -0.17 -35.83
N PHE A 70 -2.99 -1.43 -35.74
CA PHE A 70 -3.26 -2.25 -36.91
C PHE A 70 -4.47 -1.78 -37.73
N GLY A 71 -5.41 -1.08 -37.08
CA GLY A 71 -6.66 -0.63 -37.67
C GLY A 71 -7.86 -1.38 -37.12
N LEU A 72 -8.68 -0.68 -36.34
CA LEU A 72 -9.94 -1.19 -35.79
C LEU A 72 -11.14 -0.58 -36.51
N LYS A 73 -12.22 -1.35 -36.63
CA LYS A 73 -13.51 -0.83 -37.09
C LYS A 73 -14.08 0.14 -36.04
N SER A 74 -14.91 1.10 -36.46
CA SER A 74 -15.54 2.07 -35.55
C SER A 74 -16.11 1.49 -34.23
N PRO A 75 -16.89 0.39 -34.22
CA PRO A 75 -17.38 -0.18 -32.96
C PRO A 75 -16.27 -0.80 -32.08
N GLN A 76 -15.21 -1.33 -32.69
CA GLN A 76 -14.07 -1.91 -31.95
C GLN A 76 -13.18 -0.82 -31.35
N VAL A 77 -13.08 0.35 -31.99
CA VAL A 77 -12.40 1.53 -31.41
C VAL A 77 -13.11 1.96 -30.13
N GLU A 78 -14.44 1.97 -30.12
CA GLU A 78 -15.23 2.29 -28.93
C GLU A 78 -15.02 1.26 -27.81
N GLU A 79 -15.06 -0.04 -28.14
CA GLU A 79 -14.78 -1.13 -27.18
C GLU A 79 -13.36 -1.02 -26.59
N ALA A 80 -12.35 -0.79 -27.43
CA ALA A 80 -10.97 -0.58 -26.99
C ALA A 80 -10.81 0.67 -26.12
N GLY A 81 -11.50 1.76 -26.45
CA GLY A 81 -11.52 3.00 -25.67
C GLY A 81 -12.11 2.79 -24.28
N ASN A 82 -13.26 2.10 -24.21
CA ASN A 82 -13.92 1.76 -22.94
C ASN A 82 -13.04 0.87 -22.05
N LEU A 83 -12.34 -0.11 -22.65
CA LEU A 83 -11.36 -0.94 -21.94
C LEU A 83 -10.19 -0.12 -21.39
N LEU A 84 -9.60 0.77 -22.20
CA LEU A 84 -8.51 1.62 -21.75
C LEU A 84 -8.95 2.57 -20.64
N GLN A 85 -10.17 3.11 -20.72
CA GLN A 85 -10.73 3.97 -19.68
C GLN A 85 -10.92 3.21 -18.36
N ARG A 86 -11.48 1.99 -18.41
CA ARG A 86 -11.62 1.11 -17.25
C ARG A 86 -10.27 0.79 -16.62
N ILE A 87 -9.29 0.39 -17.44
CA ILE A 87 -7.92 0.13 -16.97
C ILE A 87 -7.31 1.40 -16.36
N ALA A 88 -7.45 2.56 -17.00
CA ALA A 88 -6.88 3.80 -16.51
C ALA A 88 -7.50 4.29 -15.19
N ARG A 89 -8.78 3.98 -14.95
CA ARG A 89 -9.48 4.30 -13.70
C ARG A 89 -9.07 3.37 -12.58
N ASP A 90 -9.14 2.06 -12.83
CA ASP A 90 -9.10 1.02 -11.81
C ASP A 90 -7.73 0.29 -11.72
N TRP A 91 -6.67 0.84 -12.34
CA TRP A 91 -5.36 0.15 -12.40
C TRP A 91 -4.75 -0.17 -11.03
N ARG A 92 -5.01 0.66 -10.00
CA ARG A 92 -4.46 0.45 -8.66
C ARG A 92 -5.10 -0.76 -8.02
N GLU A 93 -6.41 -0.82 -8.15
CA GLU A 93 -7.29 -1.86 -7.66
C GLU A 93 -7.03 -3.18 -8.38
N LEU A 94 -6.82 -3.13 -9.71
CA LEU A 94 -6.42 -4.30 -10.49
C LEU A 94 -5.06 -4.85 -10.03
N ILE A 95 -4.06 -4.00 -9.76
CA ILE A 95 -2.74 -4.46 -9.29
C ILE A 95 -2.76 -4.92 -7.83
N ALA A 96 -3.22 -4.07 -6.92
CA ALA A 96 -3.16 -4.32 -5.48
C ALA A 96 -4.28 -5.28 -5.04
N GLY A 97 -5.50 -5.08 -5.50
CA GLY A 97 -6.65 -5.89 -5.13
C GLY A 97 -6.51 -7.35 -5.57
N SER A 98 -5.94 -7.60 -6.74
CA SER A 98 -5.71 -8.99 -7.22
C SER A 98 -4.63 -9.75 -6.44
N GLU A 99 -3.75 -9.03 -5.73
CA GLU A 99 -2.78 -9.59 -4.78
C GLU A 99 -3.34 -9.67 -3.34
N GLY A 100 -4.61 -9.30 -3.13
CA GLY A 100 -5.29 -9.37 -1.84
C GLY A 100 -5.07 -8.19 -0.91
N TYR A 101 -4.71 -7.03 -1.46
CA TYR A 101 -4.73 -5.78 -0.71
C TYR A 101 -6.14 -5.19 -0.65
N LEU A 102 -6.48 -4.54 0.46
CA LEU A 102 -7.74 -3.81 0.60
C LEU A 102 -7.60 -2.44 -0.05
N THR A 103 -8.37 -2.21 -1.12
CA THR A 103 -8.24 -1.03 -1.98
C THR A 103 -9.37 -0.02 -1.80
N ASP A 104 -10.31 -0.30 -0.91
CA ASP A 104 -11.42 0.60 -0.61
C ASP A 104 -10.93 1.95 -0.09
N GLU A 105 -11.68 3.00 -0.40
CA GLU A 105 -11.34 4.39 -0.07
C GLU A 105 -11.02 4.62 1.41
N TRP A 106 -11.68 3.88 2.30
CA TRP A 106 -11.57 4.00 3.76
C TRP A 106 -10.53 3.06 4.38
N ARG A 107 -9.97 2.15 3.58
CA ARG A 107 -9.04 1.08 4.03
C ARG A 107 -7.64 1.22 3.44
N ARG A 108 -7.51 1.99 2.37
CA ARG A 108 -6.21 2.42 1.84
C ARG A 108 -5.50 3.26 2.90
N GLY A 109 -4.17 3.16 2.95
CA GLY A 109 -3.35 4.05 3.76
C GLY A 109 -3.27 5.42 3.10
N LEU A 110 -2.12 5.74 2.54
CA LEU A 110 -1.94 6.98 1.80
C LEU A 110 -2.62 6.88 0.43
N TYR A 111 -3.31 7.95 0.04
CA TYR A 111 -3.88 8.08 -1.31
C TYR A 111 -3.29 9.28 -2.04
N ARG A 112 -2.54 9.00 -3.12
CA ARG A 112 -1.92 10.01 -3.99
C ARG A 112 -1.15 11.09 -3.22
N GLN A 113 -0.48 10.69 -2.14
CA GLN A 113 0.37 11.56 -1.35
C GLN A 113 1.53 12.04 -2.22
N THR A 114 1.78 13.35 -2.24
CA THR A 114 2.87 13.90 -3.05
C THR A 114 4.20 13.58 -2.41
N VAL A 115 5.16 13.07 -3.19
CA VAL A 115 6.54 12.88 -2.72
C VAL A 115 7.17 14.26 -2.60
N ALA A 116 7.36 14.77 -1.38
CA ALA A 116 7.99 16.09 -1.21
C ALA A 116 9.50 16.02 -1.45
N TRP A 117 10.08 17.14 -1.87
CA TRP A 117 11.54 17.31 -1.89
C TRP A 117 12.08 17.21 -0.46
N GLY A 118 12.99 16.26 -0.21
CA GLY A 118 13.58 16.01 1.11
C GLY A 118 13.00 14.81 1.87
N GLU A 119 11.82 14.30 1.50
CA GLU A 119 11.27 13.05 2.08
C GLU A 119 11.84 11.79 1.41
N MET A 120 12.64 11.96 0.35
CA MET A 120 13.23 10.86 -0.42
C MET A 120 14.13 9.94 0.43
N ASP A 121 14.61 10.42 1.59
CA ASP A 121 15.47 9.69 2.54
C ASP A 121 14.75 9.19 3.81
N SER A 122 13.44 9.43 3.99
CA SER A 122 12.72 9.15 5.25
C SER A 122 11.44 8.30 5.10
N MET A 123 11.37 7.47 4.07
CA MET A 123 10.16 6.68 3.74
C MET A 123 10.05 5.42 4.62
N LEU A 124 9.48 5.56 5.81
CA LEU A 124 8.97 4.43 6.62
C LEU A 124 7.44 4.57 6.72
N PRO A 125 6.65 3.59 6.23
CA PRO A 125 5.25 3.50 6.63
C PRO A 125 5.19 3.14 8.11
N ASP A 126 4.52 3.96 8.89
CA ASP A 126 4.44 3.84 10.35
C ASP A 126 3.18 3.04 10.74
N VAL A 127 3.27 2.20 11.76
CA VAL A 127 2.16 1.36 12.28
C VAL A 127 0.97 2.21 12.78
N ALA A 128 1.20 3.50 13.02
CA ALA A 128 0.18 4.49 13.32
C ALA A 128 -0.93 4.54 12.25
N GLU A 129 -0.59 4.39 10.98
CA GLU A 129 -1.52 4.53 9.86
C GLU A 129 -2.54 3.37 9.78
N LEU A 130 -2.12 2.17 10.16
CA LEU A 130 -3.01 1.01 10.32
C LEU A 130 -4.03 1.19 11.45
N CYS A 131 -3.64 1.86 12.53
CA CYS A 131 -4.53 2.14 13.64
C CYS A 131 -5.53 3.25 13.29
N ASP A 132 -5.11 4.26 12.52
CA ASP A 132 -6.02 5.29 11.99
C ASP A 132 -7.06 4.69 11.03
N ASN A 133 -6.64 3.78 10.15
CA ASN A 133 -7.56 3.05 9.25
C ASN A 133 -8.51 2.13 10.04
N ALA A 134 -8.01 1.42 11.06
CA ALA A 134 -8.86 0.59 11.93
C ALA A 134 -9.86 1.44 12.77
N ILE A 135 -9.47 2.65 13.18
CA ILE A 135 -10.35 3.62 13.86
C ILE A 135 -11.46 4.08 12.90
N GLN A 136 -11.12 4.40 11.64
CA GLN A 136 -12.10 4.80 10.64
C GLN A 136 -13.03 3.64 10.24
N ASP A 137 -12.51 2.43 10.02
CA ASP A 137 -13.31 1.23 9.75
C ASP A 137 -14.26 0.89 10.89
N THR A 138 -13.79 1.03 12.15
CA THR A 138 -14.64 0.89 13.33
C THR A 138 -15.73 1.96 13.31
N SER A 139 -15.43 3.21 12.91
CA SER A 139 -16.39 4.31 12.85
C SER A 139 -17.43 4.19 11.71
N ILE A 140 -17.07 3.60 10.56
CA ILE A 140 -17.97 3.42 9.42
C ILE A 140 -18.83 2.18 9.61
N THR A 141 -18.23 1.05 9.98
CA THR A 141 -18.97 -0.16 10.42
C THR A 141 -19.87 0.18 11.61
N SER A 142 -19.49 1.18 12.42
CA SER A 142 -20.35 1.64 13.52
C SER A 142 -21.67 2.27 13.12
N ARG A 143 -21.82 2.72 11.87
CA ARG A 143 -23.08 3.28 11.36
C ARG A 143 -24.03 2.20 10.83
N THR A 144 -23.57 0.95 10.69
CA THR A 144 -24.30 -0.12 9.99
C THR A 144 -24.58 -1.37 10.82
N SER A 145 -24.02 -1.53 12.03
CA SER A 145 -24.27 -2.70 12.89
C SER A 145 -24.52 -2.38 14.37
N ASP A 146 -25.42 -3.15 15.00
CA ASP A 146 -25.85 -3.06 16.41
C ASP A 146 -24.89 -3.74 17.41
N THR A 147 -23.70 -4.16 16.98
CA THR A 147 -22.72 -4.82 17.85
C THR A 147 -22.01 -3.80 18.78
N PRO A 148 -21.78 -4.09 20.08
CA PRO A 148 -21.05 -3.21 20.99
C PRO A 148 -19.58 -3.03 20.56
N LYS A 149 -19.06 -1.80 20.60
CA LYS A 149 -17.86 -1.41 19.83
C LYS A 149 -16.69 -1.01 20.73
N PRO A 150 -15.44 -1.35 20.36
CA PRO A 150 -14.26 -0.73 20.94
C PRO A 150 -14.25 0.77 20.61
N GLN A 151 -14.12 1.63 21.63
CA GLN A 151 -14.06 3.08 21.44
C GLN A 151 -12.75 3.43 20.71
N GLY A 152 -12.72 4.49 19.88
CA GLY A 152 -11.48 4.94 19.22
C GLY A 152 -10.29 5.15 20.16
N LYS A 153 -10.55 5.35 21.46
CA LYS A 153 -9.55 5.35 22.53
C LYS A 153 -8.78 4.01 22.66
N GLU A 154 -9.42 2.87 22.47
CA GLU A 154 -8.78 1.55 22.58
C GLU A 154 -7.80 1.30 21.45
N TRP A 155 -8.14 1.71 20.23
CA TRP A 155 -7.22 1.71 19.09
C TRP A 155 -6.06 2.68 19.29
N MET A 156 -6.32 3.90 19.75
CA MET A 156 -5.26 4.86 20.08
C MET A 156 -4.35 4.37 21.22
N ASN A 157 -4.87 3.53 22.11
CA ASN A 157 -4.06 2.91 23.14
C ASN A 157 -3.07 1.89 22.57
N LEU A 158 -3.39 1.21 21.46
CA LEU A 158 -2.50 0.23 20.82
C LEU A 158 -1.22 0.88 20.28
N VAL A 159 -1.28 2.13 19.83
CA VAL A 159 -0.13 2.92 19.35
C VAL A 159 0.54 3.71 20.48
N SER A 160 0.09 3.53 21.73
CA SER A 160 0.62 4.23 22.89
C SER A 160 1.31 3.25 23.86
N PRO A 161 2.27 3.73 24.66
CA PRO A 161 2.89 2.90 25.70
C PRO A 161 2.04 2.74 26.97
N LYS A 162 0.75 3.15 26.96
CA LYS A 162 -0.07 3.28 28.19
C LYS A 162 -0.71 1.97 28.67
N GLY A 163 -0.61 0.88 27.91
CA GLY A 163 -1.28 -0.39 28.21
C GLY A 163 -0.79 -1.53 27.32
N VAL A 164 -1.73 -2.19 26.64
CA VAL A 164 -1.40 -3.14 25.58
C VAL A 164 -1.17 -2.37 24.30
N GLY A 165 0.01 -2.52 23.71
CA GLY A 165 0.37 -1.87 22.45
C GLY A 165 1.06 -2.81 21.48
N VAL A 166 1.18 -2.34 20.24
CA VAL A 166 1.87 -3.05 19.17
C VAL A 166 3.30 -2.54 19.02
N ILE A 167 4.22 -3.45 18.72
CA ILE A 167 5.64 -3.14 18.50
C ILE A 167 6.07 -3.84 17.22
N VAL A 168 6.71 -3.11 16.30
CA VAL A 168 7.37 -3.72 15.15
C VAL A 168 8.60 -4.47 15.63
N ARG A 169 8.57 -5.80 15.55
CA ARG A 169 9.69 -6.68 15.87
C ARG A 169 10.70 -6.71 14.72
N SER A 170 10.22 -6.71 13.48
CA SER A 170 11.06 -6.69 12.29
C SER A 170 10.37 -5.93 11.16
N LEU A 171 11.14 -5.15 10.42
CA LEU A 171 10.70 -4.42 9.24
C LEU A 171 11.64 -4.73 8.08
N LYS A 172 11.10 -5.19 6.96
CA LYS A 172 11.84 -5.39 5.72
C LYS A 172 11.19 -4.61 4.59
N ILE A 173 11.97 -3.81 3.89
CA ILE A 173 11.51 -3.05 2.72
C ILE A 173 12.30 -3.47 1.49
N ASP A 174 11.58 -3.95 0.47
CA ASP A 174 12.11 -4.31 -0.84
C ASP A 174 11.80 -3.19 -1.83
N TYR A 175 12.77 -2.30 -2.06
CA TYR A 175 12.68 -1.21 -3.04
C TYR A 175 12.89 -1.73 -4.47
N LYS A 176 11.99 -1.38 -5.39
CA LYS A 176 12.07 -1.74 -6.81
C LYS A 176 12.69 -0.64 -7.67
N PHE A 177 12.50 0.62 -7.30
CA PHE A 177 13.11 1.78 -7.96
C PHE A 177 12.99 3.02 -7.07
N PRO A 178 13.88 4.02 -7.24
CA PRO A 178 13.76 5.28 -6.52
C PRO A 178 12.54 6.08 -7.01
N MET A 179 11.73 6.55 -6.06
CA MET A 179 10.64 7.50 -6.31
C MET A 179 11.19 8.92 -6.15
N THR A 180 10.91 9.78 -7.11
CA THR A 180 11.44 11.16 -7.16
C THR A 180 10.30 12.12 -7.43
N TYR A 181 10.41 13.34 -6.91
CA TYR A 181 9.50 14.43 -7.28
C TYR A 181 9.58 14.70 -8.79
N PRO A 182 8.47 15.03 -9.47
CA PRO A 182 7.08 15.04 -8.97
C PRO A 182 6.41 13.67 -9.20
N ASP A 183 6.35 12.84 -8.16
CA ASP A 183 5.55 11.60 -8.14
C ASP A 183 4.55 11.65 -6.98
N LYS A 184 3.52 10.81 -7.06
CA LYS A 184 2.56 10.59 -6.00
C LYS A 184 2.56 9.12 -5.62
N VAL A 185 2.37 8.85 -4.33
CA VAL A 185 2.35 7.49 -3.79
C VAL A 185 0.99 7.13 -3.22
N THR A 186 0.61 5.88 -3.43
CA THR A 186 -0.56 5.27 -2.82
C THR A 186 -0.12 4.01 -2.08
N VAL A 187 -0.55 3.86 -0.83
CA VAL A 187 -0.14 2.76 0.05
C VAL A 187 -1.33 1.90 0.41
N TYR A 188 -1.18 0.59 0.25
CA TYR A 188 -2.17 -0.39 0.66
C TYR A 188 -1.58 -1.39 1.63
N HIS A 189 -2.40 -1.87 2.56
CA HIS A 189 -2.01 -2.85 3.56
C HIS A 189 -2.83 -4.13 3.42
N LYS A 190 -2.26 -5.24 3.89
CA LYS A 190 -2.97 -6.51 4.04
C LYS A 190 -2.40 -7.36 5.16
N LEU A 191 -3.26 -8.21 5.71
CA LEU A 191 -2.87 -9.35 6.52
C LEU A 191 -2.20 -10.41 5.64
N VAL A 192 -1.08 -10.96 6.10
CA VAL A 192 -0.35 -12.01 5.38
C VAL A 192 -0.95 -13.40 5.65
N HIS A 193 -1.46 -13.61 6.87
CA HIS A 193 -1.92 -14.90 7.33
C HIS A 193 -3.37 -14.84 7.80
N ASN A 194 -4.08 -15.96 7.63
CA ASN A 194 -5.43 -16.13 8.18
C ASN A 194 -5.35 -16.05 9.71
N PRO A 195 -6.06 -15.12 10.36
CA PRO A 195 -6.07 -14.97 11.81
C PRO A 195 -6.43 -16.26 12.55
N SER A 196 -7.35 -17.06 11.99
CA SER A 196 -7.78 -18.34 12.59
C SER A 196 -6.74 -19.46 12.49
N ALA A 197 -5.73 -19.31 11.62
CA ALA A 197 -4.64 -20.28 11.42
C ALA A 197 -3.29 -19.72 11.90
N GLN A 198 -3.30 -18.62 12.65
CA GLN A 198 -2.09 -17.92 13.06
C GLN A 198 -1.27 -18.77 14.03
N GLN A 199 0.02 -18.93 13.75
CA GLN A 199 0.91 -19.76 14.57
C GLN A 199 1.28 -19.11 15.92
N SER A 200 1.15 -17.78 16.02
CA SER A 200 1.46 -17.00 17.22
C SER A 200 0.24 -16.27 17.74
N GLN A 201 -0.04 -16.43 19.03
CA GLN A 201 -1.12 -15.72 19.72
C GLN A 201 -0.80 -14.24 20.03
N TYR A 202 0.47 -13.84 19.91
CA TYR A 202 0.96 -12.51 20.29
C TYR A 202 1.66 -11.77 19.14
N ALA A 203 1.72 -12.36 17.94
CA ALA A 203 2.41 -11.77 16.80
C ALA A 203 1.61 -11.99 15.53
N PHE A 204 1.67 -11.02 14.62
CA PHE A 204 1.01 -11.07 13.33
C PHE A 204 1.85 -10.33 12.29
N ASP A 205 1.67 -10.72 11.03
CA ASP A 205 2.42 -10.18 9.92
C ASP A 205 1.53 -9.34 9.01
N LEU A 206 2.01 -8.14 8.70
CA LEU A 206 1.40 -7.25 7.73
C LEU A 206 2.31 -7.05 6.53
N GLN A 207 1.68 -6.82 5.39
CA GLN A 207 2.38 -6.43 4.18
C GLN A 207 1.80 -5.11 3.67
N ALA A 208 2.68 -4.16 3.36
CA ALA A 208 2.31 -2.95 2.64
C ALA A 208 2.83 -2.99 1.19
N MET A 209 2.07 -2.39 0.28
CA MET A 209 2.48 -2.12 -1.10
C MET A 209 2.44 -0.62 -1.33
N ILE A 210 3.57 -0.07 -1.74
CA ILE A 210 3.68 1.35 -2.13
C ILE A 210 3.65 1.40 -3.65
N LEU A 211 2.63 2.02 -4.22
CA LEU A 211 2.47 2.24 -5.66
C LEU A 211 2.97 3.63 -6.04
N SER A 212 3.71 3.71 -7.15
CA SER A 212 3.98 4.97 -7.85
C SER A 212 2.84 5.27 -8.82
N GLU A 213 2.23 6.44 -8.68
CA GLU A 213 1.18 6.92 -9.56
C GLU A 213 1.71 7.29 -10.94
N ALA A 214 2.90 7.90 -11.01
CA ALA A 214 3.52 8.29 -12.28
C ALA A 214 3.93 7.06 -13.12
N ARG A 215 4.47 6.02 -12.46
CA ARG A 215 4.93 4.79 -13.14
C ARG A 215 3.88 3.68 -13.21
N GLN A 216 2.75 3.86 -12.54
CA GLN A 216 1.63 2.91 -12.45
C GLN A 216 2.06 1.48 -12.09
N ARG A 217 2.96 1.36 -11.11
CA ARG A 217 3.48 0.06 -10.67
C ARG A 217 3.99 0.11 -9.23
N PRO A 218 4.12 -1.04 -8.54
CA PRO A 218 4.70 -1.09 -7.19
C PRO A 218 6.14 -0.57 -7.18
N ALA A 219 6.41 0.40 -6.32
CA ALA A 219 7.71 1.01 -6.08
C ALA A 219 8.47 0.35 -4.92
N ALA A 220 7.75 -0.06 -3.88
CA ALA A 220 8.31 -0.81 -2.77
C ALA A 220 7.30 -1.81 -2.22
N ARG A 221 7.80 -2.87 -1.58
CA ARG A 221 7.02 -3.78 -0.75
C ARG A 221 7.58 -3.80 0.65
N VAL A 222 6.70 -3.74 1.62
CA VAL A 222 7.06 -3.68 3.04
C VAL A 222 6.48 -4.90 3.72
N HIS A 223 7.30 -5.53 4.55
CA HIS A 223 6.96 -6.68 5.36
C HIS A 223 7.20 -6.31 6.82
N GLU A 224 6.14 -6.35 7.60
CA GLU A 224 6.11 -5.98 9.00
C GLU A 224 5.76 -7.20 9.83
N ASP A 225 6.66 -7.54 10.76
CA ASP A 225 6.39 -8.52 11.81
C ASP A 225 6.12 -7.74 13.10
N ILE A 226 4.89 -7.83 13.58
CA ILE A 226 4.37 -7.02 14.68
C ILE A 226 4.07 -7.94 15.86
N VAL A 227 4.50 -7.53 17.05
CA VAL A 227 4.20 -8.21 18.32
C VAL A 227 3.34 -7.34 19.21
N VAL A 228 2.43 -7.97 19.94
CA VAL A 228 1.60 -7.33 20.95
C VAL A 228 2.30 -7.44 22.30
N TYR A 229 2.43 -6.29 22.97
CA TYR A 229 3.18 -6.14 24.20
C TYR A 229 2.35 -5.41 25.26
N ASP A 230 2.32 -5.96 26.47
CA ASP A 230 1.74 -5.30 27.63
C ASP A 230 2.84 -4.50 28.33
N TYR A 231 2.79 -3.17 28.18
CA TYR A 231 3.76 -2.24 28.79
C TYR A 231 3.62 -2.14 30.30
N LYS A 232 2.49 -2.53 30.90
CA LYS A 232 2.32 -2.55 32.36
C LYS A 232 2.99 -3.78 32.96
N GLN A 233 2.89 -4.91 32.27
CA GLN A 233 3.46 -6.19 32.72
C GLN A 233 4.85 -6.47 32.15
N ASN A 234 5.35 -5.62 31.25
CA ASN A 234 6.61 -5.80 30.53
C ASN A 234 6.76 -7.19 29.92
N LYS A 235 5.71 -7.66 29.23
CA LYS A 235 5.72 -8.97 28.57
C LYS A 235 4.89 -8.97 27.29
N LYS A 236 5.21 -9.89 26.39
CA LYS A 236 4.34 -10.18 25.23
C LYS A 236 2.99 -10.69 25.72
N THR A 237 1.92 -10.25 25.08
CA THR A 237 0.55 -10.63 25.44
C THR A 237 -0.25 -11.02 24.20
N THR A 238 -1.36 -11.71 24.40
CA THR A 238 -2.26 -12.07 23.30
C THR A 238 -2.89 -10.84 22.66
N LEU A 239 -3.29 -10.95 21.39
CA LEU A 239 -4.06 -9.90 20.72
C LEU A 239 -5.34 -9.59 21.53
N PRO A 240 -5.70 -8.31 21.70
CA PRO A 240 -6.99 -7.97 22.27
C PRO A 240 -8.14 -8.52 21.40
N PRO A 241 -9.23 -9.05 21.99
CA PRO A 241 -10.31 -9.69 21.24
C PRO A 241 -10.94 -8.82 20.14
N PHE A 242 -10.99 -7.51 20.37
CA PHE A 242 -11.55 -6.58 19.38
C PHE A 242 -10.65 -6.44 18.14
N VAL A 243 -9.33 -6.57 18.29
CA VAL A 243 -8.37 -6.55 17.17
C VAL A 243 -8.49 -7.85 16.38
N GLU A 244 -8.58 -8.98 17.08
CA GLU A 244 -8.76 -10.28 16.44
C GLU A 244 -10.06 -10.34 15.61
N ALA A 245 -11.17 -9.83 16.15
CA ALA A 245 -12.43 -9.72 15.42
C ALA A 245 -12.33 -8.83 14.16
N GLN A 246 -11.59 -7.72 14.24
CA GLN A 246 -11.31 -6.90 13.05
C GLN A 246 -10.44 -7.64 12.04
N PHE A 247 -9.42 -8.36 12.48
CA PHE A 247 -8.55 -9.11 11.57
C PHE A 247 -9.32 -10.21 10.83
N GLN A 248 -10.26 -10.90 11.49
CA GLN A 248 -11.14 -11.85 10.82
C GLN A 248 -11.98 -11.17 9.73
N THR A 249 -12.58 -10.02 10.05
CA THR A 249 -13.36 -9.23 9.08
C THR A 249 -12.51 -8.77 7.90
N MET A 250 -11.30 -8.27 8.17
CA MET A 250 -10.36 -7.83 7.14
C MET A 250 -9.94 -9.00 6.24
N TRP A 251 -9.67 -10.17 6.82
CA TRP A 251 -9.28 -11.36 6.07
C TRP A 251 -10.38 -11.81 5.10
N GLU A 252 -11.63 -11.88 5.57
CA GLU A 252 -12.77 -12.21 4.70
C GLU A 252 -12.93 -11.21 3.55
N LEU A 253 -12.73 -9.92 3.83
CA LEU A 253 -12.81 -8.87 2.81
C LEU A 253 -11.67 -8.99 1.79
N GLN A 254 -10.45 -9.30 2.24
CA GLN A 254 -9.32 -9.55 1.36
C GLN A 254 -9.61 -10.70 0.40
N GLU A 255 -10.16 -11.81 0.89
CA GLU A 255 -10.50 -12.97 0.07
C GLU A 255 -11.58 -12.63 -0.98
N ARG A 256 -12.62 -11.89 -0.60
CA ARG A 256 -13.66 -11.44 -1.53
C ARG A 256 -13.11 -10.46 -2.57
N SER A 257 -12.35 -9.47 -2.14
CA SER A 257 -11.71 -8.47 -3.00
C SER A 257 -10.76 -9.12 -4.01
N THR A 258 -9.93 -10.06 -3.54
CA THR A 258 -9.00 -10.83 -4.39
C THR A 258 -9.73 -11.51 -5.53
N LYS A 259 -10.78 -12.27 -5.21
CA LYS A 259 -11.60 -12.98 -6.21
C LYS A 259 -12.25 -12.02 -7.19
N HIS A 260 -12.79 -10.90 -6.69
CA HIS A 260 -13.40 -9.88 -7.52
C HIS A 260 -12.40 -9.32 -8.53
N TRP A 261 -11.25 -8.82 -8.09
CA TRP A 261 -10.27 -8.18 -8.97
C TRP A 261 -9.57 -9.16 -9.90
N GLN A 262 -9.33 -10.41 -9.47
CA GLN A 262 -8.85 -11.46 -10.37
C GLN A 262 -9.86 -11.76 -11.48
N GLN A 263 -11.16 -11.81 -11.17
CA GLN A 263 -12.19 -11.95 -12.19
C GLN A 263 -12.20 -10.75 -13.15
N GLN A 264 -12.08 -9.52 -12.64
CA GLN A 264 -12.02 -8.33 -13.49
C GLN A 264 -10.82 -8.37 -14.47
N ILE A 265 -9.67 -8.89 -14.01
CA ILE A 265 -8.49 -9.09 -14.86
C ILE A 265 -8.78 -10.11 -15.96
N LEU A 266 -9.37 -11.26 -15.63
CA LEU A 266 -9.74 -12.29 -16.60
C LEU A 266 -10.75 -11.77 -17.63
N ASP A 267 -11.73 -10.97 -17.20
CA ASP A 267 -12.70 -10.35 -18.09
C ASP A 267 -12.02 -9.38 -19.07
N ILE A 268 -11.07 -8.56 -18.58
CA ILE A 268 -10.27 -7.66 -19.42
C ILE A 268 -9.43 -8.45 -20.41
N GLU A 269 -8.74 -9.52 -19.96
CA GLU A 269 -7.93 -10.36 -20.85
C GLU A 269 -8.76 -11.02 -21.93
N THR A 270 -9.97 -11.48 -21.60
CA THR A 270 -10.92 -12.08 -22.54
C THR A 270 -11.38 -11.07 -23.59
N GLN A 271 -11.75 -9.85 -23.16
CA GLN A 271 -12.17 -8.79 -24.08
C GLN A 271 -11.03 -8.33 -24.99
N VAL A 272 -9.81 -8.20 -24.45
CA VAL A 272 -8.63 -7.89 -25.27
C VAL A 272 -8.34 -9.02 -26.25
N ARG A 273 -8.45 -10.28 -25.83
CA ARG A 273 -8.24 -11.41 -26.74
C ARG A 273 -9.26 -11.44 -27.88
N LYS A 274 -10.52 -11.14 -27.60
CA LYS A 274 -11.57 -10.96 -28.62
C LYS A 274 -11.17 -9.86 -29.60
N LEU A 275 -10.75 -8.69 -29.12
CA LEU A 275 -10.28 -7.60 -29.98
C LEU A 275 -9.08 -8.00 -30.84
N GLU A 276 -8.13 -8.78 -30.31
CA GLU A 276 -6.98 -9.26 -31.07
C GLU A 276 -7.39 -10.16 -32.24
N VAL A 277 -8.25 -11.16 -31.98
CA VAL A 277 -8.74 -12.10 -32.99
C VAL A 277 -9.55 -11.39 -34.07
N GLU A 278 -10.36 -10.40 -33.70
CA GLU A 278 -11.16 -9.65 -34.67
C GLU A 278 -10.37 -8.56 -35.43
N SER A 279 -9.11 -8.31 -35.08
CA SER A 279 -8.27 -7.26 -35.67
C SER A 279 -7.09 -7.80 -36.46
N TRP A 280 -5.98 -8.10 -35.77
CA TRP A 280 -4.69 -8.46 -36.36
C TRP A 280 -4.41 -9.96 -36.33
N ASP A 281 -5.04 -10.71 -35.41
CA ASP A 281 -4.82 -12.15 -35.22
C ASP A 281 -5.90 -12.99 -35.93
N ARG A 282 -6.18 -12.63 -37.18
CA ARG A 282 -7.05 -13.35 -38.12
C ARG A 282 -6.24 -13.74 -39.36
N GLU A 283 -6.60 -14.86 -39.98
CA GLU A 283 -5.84 -15.39 -41.14
C GLU A 283 -5.84 -14.45 -42.36
N ASP A 284 -6.85 -13.58 -42.47
CA ASP A 284 -7.04 -12.59 -43.54
C ASP A 284 -6.62 -11.17 -43.12
N ALA A 285 -5.84 -11.02 -42.05
CA ALA A 285 -5.52 -9.71 -41.49
C ALA A 285 -4.64 -8.89 -42.45
N VAL A 286 -5.17 -7.78 -42.96
CA VAL A 286 -4.41 -6.75 -43.69
C VAL A 286 -4.38 -5.50 -42.85
N GLU A 287 -3.18 -4.97 -42.63
CA GLU A 287 -2.95 -3.75 -41.84
C GLU A 287 -3.57 -2.54 -42.55
N ASP A 288 -4.40 -1.78 -41.84
CA ASP A 288 -4.96 -0.54 -42.35
C ASP A 288 -3.94 0.59 -42.15
N MET A 289 -3.25 0.95 -43.24
CA MET A 289 -2.24 2.01 -43.23
C MET A 289 -2.83 3.43 -43.13
N GLY A 290 -4.15 3.57 -43.00
CA GLY A 290 -4.83 4.85 -42.97
C GLY A 290 -4.81 5.50 -44.35
N SER A 291 -5.98 5.61 -44.98
CA SER A 291 -6.08 6.37 -46.22
C SER A 291 -6.01 7.87 -45.90
N ALA A 292 -4.84 8.48 -46.09
CA ALA A 292 -4.71 9.94 -46.14
C ALA A 292 -5.44 10.47 -47.38
N ARG A 293 -6.77 10.59 -47.30
CA ARG A 293 -7.55 11.31 -48.31
C ARG A 293 -7.32 12.80 -48.08
N LYS A 294 -6.67 13.40 -49.07
CA LYS A 294 -6.43 14.84 -49.24
C LYS A 294 -7.73 15.61 -49.33
#